data_AF-A0A2W0AEX9-F1
#
_entry.id   AF-A0A2W0AEX9-F1
#
_cell.length_a   1.000
_cell.length_b   1.000
_cell.length_c   1.000
_cell.angle_alpha   90.00
_cell.angle_beta   90.00
_cell.angle_gamma   90.00
#
_symmetry.space_group_name_H-M   'P 1'
#
loop_
_entity.id
_entity.type
_entity.pdbx_description
1 polymer ?
#
loop_
_entity_poly.entity_id
_entity_poly.type
_entity_poly.pdbx_seq_one_letter_code
_entity_poly.pdbx_strand_id
1 'polypeptide(L)'
;MLAGSLIFFCSAAWAQGPRETIPSEPVPTSPVVIVQPGSVPDAPSAHKRFWDLSNSVLVGGMAGTTALDFVATQRNLSGPSAGNEYNPLARVFTGSTPGRVAYFSGAMASTVGLSYLFHKTGHHKLERTTLMIGIGCSTQGAVYSFLHH
;
A
#
# COMPACT_ATOMS: atom_id res chain seq x y z
N MET A 1 -2.14 13.55 21.36
CA MET A 1 -3.60 13.41 21.50
C MET A 1 -4.10 12.40 20.49
N LEU A 2 -4.87 11.42 20.99
CA LEU A 2 -5.77 10.48 20.30
C LEU A 2 -5.19 9.40 19.37
N ALA A 3 -5.13 8.20 19.95
CA ALA A 3 -5.22 6.92 19.27
C ALA A 3 -6.62 6.73 18.67
N GLY A 4 -6.65 6.26 17.43
CA GLY A 4 -7.87 5.95 16.70
C GLY A 4 -7.54 5.55 15.27
N SER A 5 -6.73 4.50 15.08
CA SER A 5 -6.61 3.86 13.77
C SER A 5 -6.72 2.36 13.92
N LEU A 6 -7.93 1.92 14.30
CA LEU A 6 -8.53 0.78 13.64
C LEU A 6 -8.84 1.21 12.21
N ILE A 7 -7.84 1.16 11.32
CA ILE A 7 -8.09 1.13 9.88
C ILE A 7 -7.19 0.04 9.29
N PHE A 8 -7.58 -1.20 9.56
CA PHE A 8 -7.63 -2.17 8.48
C PHE A 8 -8.51 -1.55 7.38
N PHE A 9 -8.02 -1.56 6.13
CA PHE A 9 -8.54 -0.87 4.93
C PHE A 9 -7.96 0.52 4.65
N CYS A 10 -6.84 0.53 3.93
CA CYS A 10 -6.58 1.58 2.96
C CYS A 10 -7.83 1.70 2.05
N SER A 11 -8.68 2.70 2.29
CA SER A 11 -9.83 2.99 1.44
C SER A 11 -9.34 3.37 0.05
N ALA A 12 -9.31 2.41 -0.88
CA ALA A 12 -9.30 2.69 -2.30
C ALA A 12 -10.69 3.22 -2.67
N ALA A 13 -10.94 4.49 -2.38
CA ALA A 13 -12.13 5.18 -2.84
C ALA A 13 -12.05 5.29 -4.36
N TRP A 14 -12.92 4.52 -5.02
CA TRP A 14 -13.25 4.65 -6.42
C TRP A 14 -13.76 6.07 -6.69
N ALA A 15 -13.00 6.88 -7.42
CA ALA A 15 -13.50 8.12 -7.97
C ALA A 15 -14.05 7.86 -9.39
N GLN A 16 -15.24 7.27 -9.47
CA GLN A 16 -16.09 7.48 -10.65
C GLN A 16 -16.90 8.75 -10.39
N GLY A 17 -16.57 9.83 -11.09
CA GLY A 17 -17.36 11.07 -11.07
C GLY A 17 -18.73 10.88 -11.74
N PRO A 18 -19.72 11.74 -11.44
CA PRO A 18 -21.07 11.65 -12.01
C PRO A 18 -21.04 11.70 -13.55
N ARG A 19 -21.77 10.79 -14.20
CA ARG A 19 -22.01 10.84 -15.64
C ARG A 19 -23.01 11.95 -15.93
N GLU A 20 -22.56 13.07 -16.47
CA GLU A 20 -23.46 14.07 -17.03
C GLU A 20 -24.19 13.48 -18.24
N THR A 21 -25.51 13.43 -18.16
CA THR A 21 -26.39 13.10 -19.28
C THR A 21 -26.61 14.36 -20.11
N ILE A 22 -25.88 14.49 -21.22
CA ILE A 22 -26.12 15.54 -22.22
C ILE A 22 -27.30 15.11 -23.11
N PRO A 23 -28.34 15.95 -23.31
CA PRO A 23 -29.41 15.70 -24.27
C PRO A 23 -28.88 15.62 -25.71
N SER A 24 -29.39 14.66 -26.49
CA SER A 24 -28.95 14.38 -27.86
C SER A 24 -29.51 15.39 -28.87
N GLU A 25 -28.65 16.25 -29.44
CA GLU A 25 -28.90 16.89 -30.73
C GLU A 25 -28.42 15.98 -31.89
N PRO A 26 -29.10 15.97 -33.06
CA PRO A 26 -28.71 15.16 -34.20
C PRO A 26 -27.49 15.76 -34.91
N VAL A 27 -26.33 15.12 -34.75
CA VAL A 27 -25.07 15.49 -35.42
C VAL A 27 -24.98 14.81 -36.80
N PRO A 28 -24.55 15.52 -37.86
CA PRO A 28 -24.46 14.98 -39.23
C PRO A 28 -23.53 13.77 -39.35
N THR A 29 -24.00 12.77 -40.11
CA THR A 29 -23.37 11.46 -40.32
C THR A 29 -22.00 11.58 -41.00
N SER A 30 -20.95 11.66 -40.19
CA SER A 30 -19.58 11.37 -40.63
C SER A 30 -19.41 9.85 -40.76
N PRO A 31 -18.60 9.34 -41.72
CA PRO A 31 -18.42 7.91 -41.91
C PRO A 31 -17.89 7.29 -40.62
N VAL A 32 -18.63 6.31 -40.11
CA VAL A 32 -18.25 5.51 -38.95
C VAL A 32 -17.02 4.71 -39.33
N VAL A 33 -15.84 5.21 -38.93
CA VAL A 33 -14.66 4.38 -38.83
C VAL A 33 -14.95 3.39 -37.72
N ILE A 34 -15.26 2.15 -38.09
CA ILE A 34 -15.31 1.03 -37.15
C ILE A 34 -13.87 0.84 -36.67
N VAL A 35 -13.50 1.54 -35.61
CA VAL A 35 -12.32 1.23 -34.83
C VAL A 35 -12.60 -0.16 -34.27
N GLN A 36 -12.01 -1.20 -34.86
CA GLN A 36 -11.92 -2.50 -34.20
C GLN A 36 -11.48 -2.21 -32.77
N PRO A 37 -12.17 -2.72 -31.73
CA PRO A 37 -11.63 -2.65 -30.39
C PRO A 37 -10.27 -3.32 -30.48
N GLY A 38 -9.21 -2.50 -30.44
CA GLY A 38 -7.87 -2.99 -30.37
C GLY A 38 -7.88 -3.93 -29.18
N SER A 39 -7.60 -5.20 -29.41
CA SER A 39 -7.27 -6.09 -28.32
C SER A 39 -6.14 -5.40 -27.60
N VAL A 40 -6.44 -4.80 -26.46
CA VAL A 40 -5.42 -4.39 -25.51
C VAL A 40 -4.63 -5.67 -25.33
N PRO A 41 -3.33 -5.71 -25.68
CA PRO A 41 -2.56 -6.93 -25.54
C PRO A 41 -2.78 -7.37 -24.10
N ASP A 42 -3.32 -8.56 -23.93
CA ASP A 42 -3.40 -9.19 -22.62
C ASP A 42 -1.95 -9.51 -22.23
N ALA A 43 -1.26 -8.49 -21.72
CA ALA A 43 0.09 -8.59 -21.21
C ALA A 43 -0.01 -8.26 -19.72
N PRO A 44 0.23 -9.25 -18.84
CA PRO A 44 1.50 -9.95 -18.86
C PRO A 44 1.38 -11.47 -18.64
N SER A 45 1.38 -12.25 -19.73
CA SER A 45 1.82 -13.65 -19.66
C SER A 45 3.32 -13.80 -19.32
N ALA A 46 4.03 -12.68 -19.18
CA ALA A 46 5.44 -12.58 -18.78
C ALA A 46 5.67 -12.56 -17.27
N HIS A 47 4.64 -12.28 -16.44
CA HIS A 47 4.79 -12.24 -14.98
C HIS A 47 4.78 -13.64 -14.37
N LYS A 48 5.84 -14.42 -14.67
CA LYS A 48 6.00 -15.81 -14.19
C LYS A 48 6.83 -15.92 -12.93
N ARG A 49 7.66 -14.92 -12.63
CA ARG A 49 8.56 -14.90 -11.47
C ARG A 49 8.14 -13.79 -10.54
N PHE A 50 7.98 -14.12 -9.26
CA PHE A 50 7.68 -13.12 -8.23
C PHE A 50 8.72 -12.00 -8.18
N TRP A 51 10.00 -12.34 -8.32
CA TRP A 51 11.10 -11.37 -8.38
C TRP A 51 11.30 -10.84 -9.80
N ASP A 52 10.29 -10.16 -10.33
CA ASP A 52 10.43 -9.31 -11.51
C ASP A 52 10.81 -7.87 -11.10
N LEU A 53 11.08 -7.01 -12.08
CA LEU A 53 11.46 -5.62 -11.80
C LEU A 53 10.34 -4.88 -11.06
N SER A 54 9.07 -5.10 -11.44
CA SER A 54 7.92 -4.43 -10.82
C SER A 54 7.81 -4.75 -9.33
N ASN A 55 7.83 -6.02 -8.96
CA ASN A 55 7.77 -6.42 -7.56
C ASN A 55 9.04 -6.08 -6.80
N SER A 56 10.21 -6.15 -7.44
CA SER A 56 11.46 -5.76 -6.78
C SER A 56 11.42 -4.27 -6.39
N VAL A 57 10.88 -3.41 -7.25
CA VAL A 57 10.65 -2.00 -6.94
C VAL A 57 9.62 -1.83 -5.84
N LEU A 58 8.51 -2.58 -5.86
CA LEU A 58 7.47 -2.49 -4.81
C LEU A 58 7.98 -2.98 -3.44
N VAL A 59 8.71 -4.11 -3.40
CA VAL A 59 9.33 -4.63 -2.17
C VAL A 59 10.40 -3.66 -1.67
N GLY A 60 11.20 -3.07 -2.56
CA GLY A 60 12.17 -2.04 -2.21
C GLY A 60 11.51 -0.77 -1.64
N GLY A 61 10.41 -0.31 -2.26
CA GLY A 61 9.60 0.80 -1.77
C GLY A 61 9.02 0.52 -0.38
N MET A 62 8.48 -0.68 -0.19
CA MET A 62 7.98 -1.14 1.12
C MET A 62 9.09 -1.16 2.17
N ALA A 63 10.27 -1.69 1.83
CA ALA A 63 11.43 -1.72 2.73
C ALA A 63 11.82 -0.29 3.14
N GLY A 64 11.89 0.63 2.19
CA GLY A 64 12.23 2.03 2.43
C GLY A 64 11.22 2.72 3.35
N THR A 65 9.93 2.62 3.08
CA THR A 65 8.90 3.28 3.90
C THR A 65 8.77 2.64 5.27
N THR A 66 8.92 1.32 5.39
CA THR A 66 8.99 0.60 6.67
C THR A 66 10.18 1.07 7.51
N ALA A 67 11.36 1.25 6.88
CA ALA A 67 12.54 1.75 7.57
C ALA A 67 12.37 3.18 8.07
N LEU A 68 11.75 4.06 7.26
CA LEU A 68 11.44 5.43 7.67
C LEU A 68 10.48 5.46 8.87
N ASP A 69 9.43 4.63 8.84
CA ASP A 69 8.47 4.50 9.93
C ASP A 69 9.12 3.97 11.22
N PHE A 70 9.96 2.93 11.09
CA PHE A 70 10.75 2.41 12.21
C PHE A 70 11.66 3.49 12.81
N VAL A 71 12.39 4.25 11.98
CA VAL A 71 13.29 5.31 12.46
C VAL A 71 12.50 6.40 13.18
N ALA A 72 11.37 6.83 12.63
CA ALA A 72 10.51 7.83 13.27
C ALA A 72 9.98 7.33 14.63
N THR A 73 9.44 6.11 14.66
CA THR A 73 8.97 5.45 15.88
C THR A 73 10.09 5.29 16.91
N GLN A 74 11.28 4.87 16.48
CA GLN A 74 12.43 4.69 17.35
C GLN A 74 12.85 6.02 17.98
N ARG A 75 12.86 7.12 17.23
CA ARG A 75 13.17 8.46 17.76
C ARG A 75 12.12 8.90 18.78
N ASN A 76 10.84 8.72 18.48
CA ASN A 76 9.74 9.17 19.34
C ASN A 76 9.65 8.38 20.66
N LEU A 77 9.98 7.09 20.64
CA LEU A 77 9.81 6.21 21.80
C LEU A 77 11.11 5.88 22.57
N SER A 78 12.25 6.46 22.19
CA SER A 78 13.54 6.23 22.88
C SER A 78 14.07 7.45 23.64
N GLY A 79 13.37 8.58 23.57
CA GLY A 79 13.76 9.81 24.25
C GLY A 79 13.46 9.82 25.76
N PRO A 80 14.02 10.77 26.51
CA PRO A 80 13.75 10.96 27.95
C PRO A 80 12.27 11.22 28.27
N SER A 81 11.51 11.73 27.29
CA SER A 81 10.08 12.02 27.36
C SER A 81 9.23 10.99 26.61
N ALA A 82 9.74 9.75 26.43
CA ALA A 82 9.13 8.72 25.59
C ALA A 82 7.61 8.68 25.78
N GLY A 83 6.88 9.01 24.71
CA GLY A 83 5.42 8.94 24.70
C GLY A 83 4.97 7.52 25.02
N ASN A 84 3.83 7.39 25.69
CA ASN A 84 3.23 6.08 25.91
C ASN A 84 2.65 5.57 24.58
N GLU A 85 3.06 4.39 24.12
CA GLU A 85 2.34 3.68 23.04
C GLU A 85 0.94 3.34 23.55
N TYR A 86 -0.09 3.96 22.99
CA TYR A 86 -1.48 3.76 23.42
C TYR A 86 -2.17 2.62 22.68
N ASN A 87 -1.63 2.15 21.55
CA ASN A 87 -2.17 0.97 20.89
C ASN A 87 -1.75 -0.28 21.70
N PRO A 88 -2.68 -0.97 22.39
CA PRO A 88 -2.33 -2.09 23.27
C PRO A 88 -1.71 -3.25 22.51
N LEU A 89 -2.04 -3.44 21.22
CA LEU A 89 -1.44 -4.47 20.37
C LEU A 89 -0.02 -4.11 19.96
N ALA A 90 0.23 -2.84 19.60
CA ALA A 90 1.58 -2.39 19.26
C ALA A 90 2.47 -2.34 20.51
N ARG A 91 1.93 -1.92 21.66
CA ARG A 91 2.66 -1.73 22.92
C ARG A 91 3.38 -2.98 23.41
N VAL A 92 2.82 -4.17 23.17
CA VAL A 92 3.46 -5.46 23.50
C VAL A 92 4.82 -5.60 22.79
N PHE A 93 4.95 -5.01 21.61
CA PHE A 93 6.17 -5.08 20.81
C PHE A 93 6.98 -3.77 20.88
N THR A 94 6.35 -2.60 20.98
CA THR A 94 7.08 -1.31 20.84
C THR A 94 7.69 -0.78 22.13
N GLY A 95 7.54 -1.48 23.26
CA GLY A 95 8.14 -1.10 24.55
C GLY A 95 9.67 -1.19 24.62
N SER A 96 10.32 -1.83 23.64
CA SER A 96 11.77 -1.96 23.57
C SER A 96 12.28 -1.89 22.13
N THR A 97 13.54 -1.54 21.92
CA THR A 97 14.15 -1.54 20.57
C THR A 97 14.05 -2.92 19.88
N PRO A 98 14.39 -4.06 20.54
CA PRO A 98 14.25 -5.37 19.90
C PRO A 98 12.80 -5.69 19.52
N GLY A 99 11.82 -5.32 20.36
CA GLY A 99 10.43 -5.57 20.05
C GLY A 99 9.92 -4.70 18.90
N ARG A 100 10.38 -3.44 18.76
CA ARG A 100 10.08 -2.60 17.59
C ARG A 100 10.66 -3.22 16.33
N VAL A 101 11.91 -3.67 16.36
CA VAL A 101 12.53 -4.37 15.23
C VAL A 101 11.67 -5.57 14.83
N ALA A 102 11.27 -6.40 15.79
CA ALA A 102 10.42 -7.57 15.54
C ALA A 102 9.05 -7.19 14.93
N TYR A 103 8.42 -6.13 15.43
CA TYR A 103 7.14 -5.63 14.91
C TYR A 103 7.26 -5.23 13.43
N PHE A 104 8.22 -4.34 13.11
CA PHE A 104 8.38 -3.82 11.75
C PHE A 104 8.86 -4.90 10.78
N SER A 105 9.83 -5.74 11.18
CA SER A 105 10.28 -6.86 10.34
C SER A 105 9.17 -7.89 10.13
N GLY A 106 8.37 -8.17 11.16
CA GLY A 106 7.25 -9.10 11.10
C GLY A 106 6.16 -8.60 10.14
N ALA A 107 5.78 -7.32 10.25
CA ALA A 107 4.80 -6.71 9.37
C ALA A 107 5.26 -6.72 7.90
N MET A 108 6.53 -6.36 7.66
CA MET A 108 7.11 -6.38 6.33
C MET A 108 7.15 -7.81 5.76
N ALA A 109 7.68 -8.77 6.53
CA ALA A 109 7.76 -10.16 6.10
C ALA A 109 6.37 -10.75 5.81
N SER A 110 5.36 -10.43 6.63
CA SER A 110 3.98 -10.86 6.43
C SER A 110 3.38 -10.29 5.16
N THR A 111 3.61 -9.01 4.88
CA THR A 111 3.13 -8.34 3.67
C THR A 111 3.76 -8.94 2.40
N VAL A 112 5.09 -9.11 2.40
CA VAL A 112 5.80 -9.74 1.27
C VAL A 112 5.40 -11.20 1.09
N GLY A 113 5.24 -11.94 2.19
CA GLY A 113 4.80 -13.34 2.17
C GLY A 113 3.38 -13.52 1.63
N LEU A 114 2.46 -12.63 2.03
CA LEU A 114 1.08 -12.64 1.51
C LEU A 114 1.05 -12.27 0.01
N SER A 115 1.84 -11.29 -0.40
CA SER A 115 2.02 -10.95 -1.82
C SER A 115 2.56 -12.15 -2.62
N TYR A 116 3.56 -12.86 -2.08
CA TYR A 116 4.10 -14.08 -2.67
C TYR A 116 3.04 -15.21 -2.77
N LEU A 117 2.17 -15.35 -1.77
CA LEU A 117 1.07 -16.31 -1.83
C LEU A 117 0.08 -15.97 -2.95
N PHE A 118 -0.25 -14.69 -3.13
CA PHE A 118 -1.08 -14.24 -4.25
C PHE A 118 -0.42 -14.50 -5.60
N HIS A 119 0.90 -14.30 -5.70
CA HIS A 119 1.65 -14.68 -6.90
C HIS A 119 1.52 -16.18 -7.20
N LYS A 120 1.77 -17.04 -6.19
CA LYS A 120 1.73 -18.50 -6.34
C LYS A 120 0.34 -19.02 -6.71
N THR A 121 -0.72 -18.32 -6.31
CA THR A 121 -2.11 -18.66 -6.63
C THR A 121 -2.62 -17.99 -7.91
N GLY A 122 -1.78 -17.24 -8.64
CA GLY A 122 -2.15 -16.57 -9.89
C GLY A 122 -2.91 -15.25 -9.73
N HIS A 123 -3.07 -14.76 -8.50
CA HIS A 123 -3.78 -13.50 -8.20
C HIS A 123 -2.85 -12.28 -8.32
N HIS A 124 -2.32 -12.03 -9.52
CA HIS A 124 -1.31 -10.99 -9.75
C HIS A 124 -1.75 -9.56 -9.41
N LYS A 125 -3.05 -9.28 -9.46
CA LYS A 125 -3.59 -8.00 -9.00
C LYS A 125 -3.49 -7.86 -7.48
N LEU A 126 -3.88 -8.90 -6.72
CA LEU A 126 -3.80 -8.89 -5.26
C LEU A 126 -2.36 -8.84 -4.78
N GLU A 127 -1.47 -9.58 -5.45
CA GLU A 127 -0.02 -9.55 -5.22
C GLU A 127 0.53 -8.12 -5.18
N ARG A 128 0.21 -7.30 -6.20
CA ARG A 128 0.66 -5.90 -6.28
C ARG A 128 -0.08 -5.00 -5.30
N THR A 129 -1.40 -5.14 -5.20
CA THR A 129 -2.21 -4.34 -4.27
C THR A 129 -1.77 -4.52 -2.83
N THR A 130 -1.40 -5.73 -2.40
CA THR A 130 -0.89 -5.99 -1.05
C THR A 130 0.39 -5.19 -0.76
N LEU A 131 1.35 -5.17 -1.69
CA LEU A 131 2.58 -4.37 -1.52
C LEU A 131 2.28 -2.87 -1.48
N MET A 132 1.39 -2.39 -2.36
CA MET A 132 0.98 -0.97 -2.38
C MET A 132 0.29 -0.56 -1.08
N ILE A 133 -0.59 -1.40 -0.53
CA ILE A 133 -1.24 -1.15 0.77
C ILE A 133 -0.19 -1.06 1.87
N GLY A 134 0.77 -2.00 1.90
CA GLY A 134 1.87 -1.96 2.86
C GLY A 134 2.64 -0.63 2.79
N ILE A 135 3.02 -0.21 1.57
CA ILE A 135 3.73 1.06 1.34
C ILE A 135 2.91 2.23 1.89
N GLY A 136 1.62 2.28 1.59
CA GLY A 136 0.72 3.33 2.06
C GLY A 136 0.64 3.37 3.59
N CYS A 137 0.45 2.22 4.23
CA CYS A 137 0.39 2.12 5.69
C CYS A 137 1.68 2.61 6.37
N SER A 138 2.85 2.15 5.91
CA SER A 138 4.14 2.57 6.49
C SER A 138 4.46 4.04 6.19
N THR A 139 4.12 4.54 5.00
CA THR A 139 4.29 5.97 4.67
C THR A 139 3.43 6.84 5.59
N GLN A 140 2.17 6.45 5.81
CA GLN A 140 1.27 7.17 6.71
C GLN A 140 1.82 7.17 8.16
N GLY A 141 2.31 6.01 8.64
CA GLY A 141 2.93 5.88 9.97
C GLY A 141 4.15 6.80 10.14
N ALA A 142 5.05 6.80 9.14
CA ALA A 142 6.21 7.68 9.13
C ALA A 142 5.83 9.16 9.13
N VAL A 143 4.92 9.57 8.23
CA VAL A 143 4.46 10.97 8.14
C VAL A 143 3.81 11.40 9.45
N TYR A 144 2.90 10.62 10.01
CA TYR A 144 2.27 10.94 11.28
C TYR A 144 3.30 11.10 12.40
N SER A 145 4.24 10.15 12.50
CA SER A 145 5.33 10.20 13.50
C SER A 145 6.23 11.43 13.33
N PHE A 146 6.49 11.86 12.09
CA PHE A 146 7.22 13.08 11.79
C PHE A 146 6.41 14.36 11.98
N LEU A 147 5.08 14.32 12.04
CA LEU A 147 4.26 15.50 12.30
C LEU A 147 3.94 15.68 13.80
N HIS A 148 4.10 14.62 14.60
CA HIS A 148 3.64 14.57 15.99
C HIS A 148 4.74 14.13 16.99
N HIS A 149 5.99 14.52 16.73
CA HIS A 149 7.16 14.25 17.58
C HIS A 149 7.20 15.12 18.85
#